data_AF-A0A7L4YJK2-F1
#
_entry.id   AF-A0A7L4YJK2-F1
#
_cell.length_a   1.000
_cell.length_b   1.000
_cell.length_c   1.000
_cell.angle_alpha   90.00
_cell.angle_beta   90.00
_cell.angle_gamma   90.00
#
_symmetry.space_group_name_H-M   'P 1'
#
loop_
_entity.id
_entity.type
_entity.pdbx_description
1 polymer ?
#
loop_
_entity_poly.entity_id
_entity_poly.type
_entity_poly.pdbx_seq_one_letter_code
_entity_poly.pdbx_strand_id
1 'polypeptide(L)'
;MPGRRDHTEPHNVIDANLHLLDRQIVDSDGLLAGKVNDLELTIEDGRVRVTGILAGLPALLPRFASGDRQRTLLEAWRMLGVTRADRLIPGRIEVSKVECLDSAVHLNCGRDEVAVPDEPQPSQRRLTRLTDMNVQSPGARRDRVLDARFSRANERDLADAELCGLIVGPDGRPGSLLGYDRTAEHGPAPVARFVRWVHRHARYLPYDESVEIDWDAKVIATTARSQFRPLTQEP
;
A
#
# COMPACT_ATOMS: atom_id res chain seq x y z
N MET A 1 11.90 -33.85 3.08
CA MET A 1 10.49 -33.62 2.70
C MET A 1 10.12 -32.22 3.21
N PRO A 2 10.18 -31.17 2.38
CA PRO A 2 9.74 -29.85 2.81
C PRO A 2 8.21 -29.79 2.85
N GLY A 3 7.70 -29.20 3.92
CA GLY A 3 6.28 -29.18 4.27
C GLY A 3 5.44 -28.47 3.22
N ARG A 4 4.41 -29.18 2.76
CA ARG A 4 3.29 -28.63 1.99
C ARG A 4 2.67 -27.50 2.83
N ARG A 5 2.81 -26.26 2.38
CA ARG A 5 2.12 -25.10 2.98
C ARG A 5 0.62 -25.38 2.84
N ASP A 6 -0.07 -25.57 3.95
CA ASP A 6 -1.53 -25.57 3.94
C ASP A 6 -1.98 -24.16 3.58
N HIS A 7 -2.55 -24.02 2.38
CA HIS A 7 -3.15 -22.78 1.92
C HIS A 7 -4.52 -22.63 2.60
N THR A 8 -4.52 -22.33 3.89
CA THR A 8 -5.71 -21.77 4.53
C THR A 8 -5.85 -20.35 3.98
N GLU A 9 -6.90 -20.10 3.21
CA GLU A 9 -7.22 -18.75 2.71
C GLU A 9 -7.24 -17.78 3.91
N PRO A 10 -6.48 -16.69 3.90
CA PRO A 10 -6.34 -15.81 5.05
C PRO A 10 -7.70 -15.19 5.39
N HIS A 11 -8.23 -15.54 6.57
CA HIS A 11 -9.58 -15.15 7.01
C HIS A 11 -9.76 -13.66 7.32
N ASN A 12 -8.74 -12.83 7.07
CA ASN A 12 -8.79 -11.40 7.28
C ASN A 12 -7.71 -10.72 6.42
N VAL A 13 -8.18 -10.12 5.32
CA VAL A 13 -7.32 -9.46 4.33
C VAL A 13 -7.67 -7.98 4.22
N ILE A 14 -6.67 -7.18 3.89
CA ILE A 14 -6.83 -5.75 3.61
C ILE A 14 -6.04 -5.36 2.36
N ASP A 15 -6.74 -4.73 1.41
CA ASP A 15 -6.10 -4.06 0.27
C ASP A 15 -5.60 -2.68 0.72
N ALA A 16 -4.28 -2.44 0.66
CA ALA A 16 -3.66 -1.30 1.32
C ALA A 16 -3.98 0.06 0.69
N ASN A 17 -3.95 0.17 -0.64
CA ASN A 17 -4.31 1.43 -1.32
C ASN A 17 -5.79 1.76 -1.11
N LEU A 18 -6.66 0.74 -1.18
CA LEU A 18 -8.10 0.93 -1.04
C LEU A 18 -8.50 1.26 0.40
N HIS A 19 -7.96 0.54 1.38
CA HIS A 19 -8.47 0.59 2.76
C HIS A 19 -7.53 1.28 3.75
N LEU A 20 -6.25 1.49 3.47
CA LEU A 20 -5.33 2.12 4.43
C LEU A 20 -4.92 3.52 4.01
N LEU A 21 -4.57 3.73 2.74
CA LEU A 21 -4.18 5.06 2.27
C LEU A 21 -5.33 6.06 2.44
N ASP A 22 -4.96 7.30 2.75
CA ASP A 22 -5.84 8.45 2.97
C ASP A 22 -6.78 8.33 4.19
N ARG A 23 -6.70 7.21 4.93
CA ARG A 23 -7.39 7.01 6.21
C ARG A 23 -6.87 7.99 7.26
N GLN A 24 -7.77 8.49 8.09
CA GLN A 24 -7.42 9.41 9.17
C GLN A 24 -6.60 8.69 10.23
N ILE A 25 -5.65 9.40 10.81
CA ILE A 25 -4.89 8.97 11.98
C ILE A 25 -5.39 9.77 13.17
N VAL A 26 -5.79 9.07 14.22
CA VAL A 26 -6.34 9.63 15.45
C VAL A 26 -5.42 9.23 16.60
N ASP A 27 -5.03 10.18 17.45
CA ASP A 27 -4.16 9.92 18.60
C ASP A 27 -4.94 9.33 19.80
N SER A 28 -4.23 9.03 20.89
CA SER A 28 -4.82 8.47 22.12
C SER A 28 -5.84 9.40 22.80
N ASP A 29 -5.84 10.69 22.49
CA ASP A 29 -6.80 11.68 23.01
C ASP A 29 -8.03 11.83 22.10
N GLY A 30 -8.10 11.05 21.01
CA GLY A 30 -9.19 11.13 20.03
C GLY A 30 -9.04 12.29 19.06
N LEU A 31 -7.88 12.95 18.98
CA LEU A 31 -7.65 14.09 18.11
C LEU A 31 -7.04 13.67 16.78
N LEU A 32 -7.34 14.42 15.72
CA LEU A 32 -6.77 14.18 14.39
C LEU A 32 -5.25 14.46 14.41
N ALA A 33 -4.48 13.38 14.24
CA ALA A 33 -3.02 13.42 14.17
C ALA A 33 -2.50 13.47 12.72
N GLY A 34 -3.32 13.04 11.74
CA GLY A 34 -2.95 13.16 10.33
C GLY A 34 -3.71 12.21 9.41
N LYS A 35 -3.03 11.80 8.34
CA LYS A 35 -3.52 10.80 7.38
C LYS A 35 -2.41 9.83 7.03
N VAL A 36 -2.80 8.60 6.72
CA VAL A 36 -1.92 7.60 6.11
C VAL A 36 -1.62 8.05 4.68
N ASN A 37 -0.37 8.41 4.39
CA ASN A 37 0.01 8.85 3.04
C ASN A 37 0.78 7.77 2.28
N ASP A 38 1.51 6.91 2.99
CA ASP A 38 2.19 5.73 2.46
C ASP A 38 2.39 4.71 3.60
N LEU A 39 2.84 3.50 3.26
CA LEU A 39 3.25 2.49 4.24
C LEU A 39 4.72 2.16 4.06
N GLU A 40 5.39 1.95 5.19
CA GLU A 40 6.71 1.35 5.25
C GLU A 40 6.57 -0.18 5.27
N LEU A 41 7.35 -0.81 4.40
CA LEU A 41 7.43 -2.25 4.24
C LEU A 41 8.85 -2.72 4.59
N THR A 42 8.95 -3.79 5.36
CA THR A 42 10.23 -4.47 5.64
C THR A 42 10.18 -5.89 5.10
N ILE A 43 11.33 -6.38 4.63
CA ILE A 43 11.48 -7.73 4.07
C ILE A 43 12.33 -8.56 5.02
N GLU A 44 11.74 -9.60 5.58
CA GLU A 44 12.40 -10.52 6.52
C GLU A 44 12.05 -11.95 6.11
N ASP A 45 13.06 -12.79 5.92
CA ASP A 45 12.90 -14.20 5.53
C ASP A 45 11.97 -14.41 4.31
N GLY A 46 12.04 -13.50 3.34
CA GLY A 46 11.20 -13.51 2.12
C GLY A 46 9.76 -13.04 2.32
N ARG A 47 9.38 -12.67 3.55
CA ARG A 47 8.07 -12.11 3.89
C ARG A 47 8.12 -10.60 3.85
N VAL A 48 7.09 -9.98 3.28
CA VAL A 48 6.96 -8.52 3.25
C VAL A 48 5.94 -8.12 4.30
N ARG A 49 6.36 -7.37 5.31
CA ARG A 49 5.51 -6.92 6.43
C ARG A 49 5.34 -5.41 6.43
N VAL A 50 4.20 -4.93 6.93
CA VAL A 50 4.01 -3.50 7.24
C VAL A 50 4.67 -3.21 8.58
N THR A 51 5.65 -2.31 8.61
CA THR A 51 6.37 -1.95 9.85
C THR A 51 6.10 -0.53 10.32
N GLY A 52 5.59 0.33 9.44
CA GLY A 52 5.27 1.69 9.80
C GLY A 52 4.26 2.34 8.86
N ILE A 53 3.62 3.38 9.39
CA ILE A 53 2.77 4.31 8.65
C ILE A 53 3.58 5.57 8.38
N LEU A 54 3.56 6.03 7.13
CA LEU A 54 4.24 7.25 6.71
C LEU A 54 3.21 8.35 6.49
N ALA A 55 3.42 9.49 7.14
CA ALA A 55 2.53 10.63 7.13
C ALA A 55 3.23 11.91 6.67
N GLY A 56 2.43 12.85 6.18
CA GLY A 56 2.88 14.16 5.73
C GLY A 56 3.21 14.22 4.23
N LEU A 57 3.47 15.43 3.76
CA LEU A 57 3.71 15.70 2.34
C LEU A 57 4.88 14.91 1.73
N PRO A 58 6.01 14.67 2.42
CA PRO A 58 7.08 13.82 1.89
C PRO A 58 6.67 12.35 1.65
N ALA A 59 5.63 11.86 2.34
CA ALA A 59 5.02 10.56 2.04
C ALA A 59 3.99 10.66 0.90
N LEU A 60 3.26 11.77 0.79
CA LEU A 60 2.20 11.96 -0.20
C LEU A 60 2.70 12.27 -1.61
N LEU A 61 3.68 13.17 -1.76
CA LEU A 61 4.11 13.69 -3.07
C LEU A 61 4.61 12.63 -4.07
N PRO A 62 5.31 11.55 -3.65
CA PRO A 62 5.67 10.44 -4.54
C PRO A 62 4.48 9.79 -5.27
N ARG A 63 3.24 9.93 -4.76
CA ARG A 63 2.03 9.38 -5.41
C ARG A 63 1.62 10.15 -6.66
N PHE A 64 1.97 11.43 -6.76
CA PHE A 64 1.50 12.33 -7.82
C PHE A 64 2.59 12.71 -8.83
N ALA A 65 3.85 12.55 -8.45
CA ALA A 65 4.98 12.91 -9.28
C ALA A 65 6.15 11.98 -9.02
N SER A 66 6.93 11.73 -10.07
CA SER A 66 8.18 10.95 -10.00
C SER A 66 9.33 11.74 -10.62
N GLY A 67 10.55 11.46 -10.16
CA GLY A 67 11.77 12.07 -10.68
C GLY A 67 11.85 13.57 -10.41
N ASP A 68 12.29 14.35 -11.40
CA ASP A 68 12.57 15.78 -11.23
C ASP A 68 11.33 16.60 -10.81
N ARG A 69 10.14 16.23 -11.29
CA ARG A 69 8.88 16.89 -10.90
C ARG A 69 8.58 16.74 -9.41
N GLN A 70 8.85 15.55 -8.85
CA GLN A 70 8.71 15.31 -7.41
C GLN A 70 9.69 16.18 -6.62
N ARG A 71 10.95 16.25 -7.07
CA ARG A 71 11.99 17.07 -6.43
C ARG A 71 11.62 18.55 -6.44
N THR A 72 11.19 19.07 -7.58
CA THR A 72 10.76 20.48 -7.71
C THR A 72 9.55 20.79 -6.83
N LEU A 73 8.57 19.89 -6.74
CA LEU A 73 7.39 20.11 -5.91
C LEU A 73 7.71 20.07 -4.41
N LEU A 74 8.57 19.14 -3.99
CA LEU A 74 9.11 19.08 -2.62
C LEU A 74 9.91 20.35 -2.28
N GLU A 75 10.76 20.81 -3.20
CA GLU A 75 11.57 22.01 -3.00
C GLU A 75 10.73 23.29 -2.96
N ALA A 76 9.74 23.42 -3.86
CA ALA A 76 8.79 24.52 -3.82
C ALA A 76 8.02 24.55 -2.49
N TRP A 77 7.61 23.38 -1.98
CA TRP A 77 6.96 23.30 -0.67
C TRP A 77 7.91 23.61 0.49
N ARG A 78 9.18 23.18 0.43
CA ARG A 78 10.22 23.55 1.40
C ARG A 78 10.34 25.07 1.53
N MET A 79 10.28 25.78 0.41
CA MET A 79 10.41 27.24 0.37
C MET A 79 9.19 27.99 0.96
N LEU A 80 8.02 27.35 1.07
CA LEU A 80 6.75 28.00 1.44
C LEU A 80 6.43 28.00 2.95
N GLY A 81 7.32 27.59 3.85
CA GLY A 81 7.04 27.72 5.28
C GLY A 81 8.27 27.82 6.18
N VAL A 82 8.03 28.00 7.48
CA VAL A 82 9.06 28.20 8.51
C VAL A 82 10.03 27.02 8.51
N THR A 83 11.33 27.33 8.42
CA THR A 83 12.43 26.40 8.17
C THR A 83 12.59 25.40 9.33
N ARG A 84 12.12 24.16 9.15
CA ARG A 84 12.58 23.00 9.95
C ARG A 84 13.46 22.11 9.08
N ALA A 85 14.57 21.61 9.62
CA ALA A 85 15.59 20.86 8.87
C ALA A 85 15.13 19.47 8.41
N ASP A 86 14.18 18.87 9.13
CA ASP A 86 13.60 17.54 8.95
C ASP A 86 12.40 17.49 8.00
N ARG A 87 11.98 18.63 7.45
CA ARG A 87 10.71 18.78 6.74
C ARG A 87 10.57 17.90 5.49
N LEU A 88 11.69 17.41 4.94
CA LEU A 88 11.73 16.54 3.76
C LEU A 88 11.67 15.05 4.13
N ILE A 89 11.78 14.71 5.41
CA ILE A 89 11.67 13.36 5.93
C ILE A 89 10.19 13.14 6.28
N PRO A 90 9.54 12.08 5.77
CA PRO A 90 8.19 11.78 6.20
C PRO A 90 8.18 11.47 7.69
N GLY A 91 7.10 11.89 8.36
CA GLY A 91 6.89 11.45 9.72
C GLY A 91 6.51 9.98 9.74
N ARG A 92 7.18 9.19 10.58
CA ARG A 92 6.97 7.75 10.70
C ARG A 92 6.26 7.41 12.00
N ILE A 93 5.32 6.49 11.91
CA ILE A 93 4.59 5.92 13.05
C ILE A 93 4.86 4.43 13.01
N GLU A 94 5.47 3.90 14.07
CA GLU A 94 5.68 2.46 14.21
C GLU A 94 4.34 1.74 14.29
N VAL A 95 4.24 0.57 13.65
CA VAL A 95 2.99 -0.20 13.64
C VAL A 95 2.57 -0.63 15.05
N SER A 96 3.51 -0.78 15.99
CA SER A 96 3.28 -1.05 17.41
C SER A 96 2.51 0.07 18.15
N LYS A 97 2.49 1.28 17.59
CA LYS A 97 1.72 2.41 18.11
C LYS A 97 0.26 2.39 17.67
N VAL A 98 -0.12 1.51 16.74
CA VAL A 98 -1.51 1.36 16.30
C VAL A 98 -2.26 0.53 17.35
N GLU A 99 -3.24 1.14 17.99
CA GLU A 99 -4.14 0.46 18.92
C GLU A 99 -5.22 -0.32 18.19
N CYS A 100 -5.87 0.34 17.23
CA CYS A 100 -6.87 -0.31 16.41
C CYS A 100 -7.07 0.36 15.04
N LEU A 101 -7.55 -0.45 14.10
CA LEU A 101 -7.98 -0.06 12.77
C LEU A 101 -9.49 -0.30 12.64
N ASP A 102 -10.23 0.80 12.50
CA ASP A 102 -11.61 0.82 12.02
C ASP A 102 -11.68 1.85 10.90
N SER A 103 -12.78 2.59 10.69
CA SER A 103 -12.85 3.84 9.90
C SER A 103 -11.63 4.78 9.96
N ALA A 104 -10.85 4.76 11.04
CA ALA A 104 -9.59 5.46 11.22
C ALA A 104 -8.48 4.52 11.74
N VAL A 105 -7.24 4.99 11.68
CA VAL A 105 -6.12 4.40 12.42
C VAL A 105 -6.04 5.09 13.78
N HIS A 106 -6.31 4.36 14.86
CA HIS A 106 -6.24 4.87 16.22
C HIS A 106 -4.89 4.49 16.84
N LEU A 107 -4.25 5.45 17.48
CA LEU A 107 -2.94 5.28 18.10
C LEU A 107 -3.06 5.19 19.62
N ASN A 108 -2.17 4.41 20.24
CA ASN A 108 -2.03 4.32 21.70
C ASN A 108 -1.10 5.40 22.29
N CYS A 109 -0.68 6.37 21.49
CA CYS A 109 0.21 7.46 21.89
C CYS A 109 -0.37 8.83 21.52
N GLY A 110 0.04 9.86 22.27
CA GLY A 110 -0.36 11.24 22.00
C GLY A 110 0.34 11.83 20.78
N ARG A 111 -0.27 12.85 20.16
CA ARG A 111 0.21 13.51 18.93
C ARG A 111 1.68 13.95 18.90
N ASP A 112 2.26 14.30 20.04
CA ASP A 112 3.65 14.78 20.11
C ASP A 112 4.66 13.64 19.90
N GLU A 113 4.19 12.40 20.03
CA GLU A 113 4.94 11.16 19.79
C GLU A 113 4.65 10.53 18.41
N VAL A 114 3.77 11.17 17.62
CA VAL A 114 3.30 10.70 16.31
C VAL A 114 4.18 11.29 15.21
N ALA A 115 4.45 10.47 14.19
CA ALA A 115 5.07 10.91 12.94
C ALA A 115 6.44 11.58 13.18
N VAL A 116 7.24 10.96 14.05
CA VAL A 116 8.63 11.36 14.29
C VAL A 116 9.38 11.22 12.96
N PRO A 117 10.14 12.24 12.51
CA PRO A 117 10.97 12.10 11.32
C PRO A 117 11.92 10.93 11.51
N ASP A 118 11.84 9.96 10.60
CA ASP A 118 12.72 8.80 10.62
C ASP A 118 13.42 8.69 9.26
N GLU A 119 14.75 8.64 9.30
CA GLU A 119 15.54 8.52 8.08
C GLU A 119 15.34 7.12 7.48
N PRO A 120 15.01 7.02 6.18
CA PRO A 120 14.77 5.73 5.56
C PRO A 120 16.00 4.82 5.66
N GLN A 121 15.83 3.64 6.24
CA GLN A 121 16.86 2.62 6.27
C GLN A 121 16.91 1.88 4.92
N PRO A 122 18.09 1.36 4.50
CA PRO A 122 18.22 0.66 3.22
C PRO A 122 17.33 -0.59 3.07
N SER A 123 16.96 -1.23 4.18
CA SER A 123 16.03 -2.38 4.22
C SER A 123 14.56 -1.98 4.09
N GLN A 124 14.24 -0.73 4.40
CA GLN A 124 12.87 -0.22 4.33
C GLN A 124 12.49 0.06 2.88
N ARG A 125 11.25 -0.29 2.57
CA ARG A 125 10.60 -0.12 1.27
C ARG A 125 9.29 0.64 1.47
N ARG A 126 8.76 1.20 0.38
CA ARG A 126 7.49 1.93 0.40
C ARG A 126 6.42 1.20 -0.39
N LEU A 127 5.19 1.19 0.10
CA LEU A 127 4.05 0.66 -0.62
C LEU A 127 3.83 1.39 -1.95
N THR A 128 3.98 2.72 -1.99
CA THR A 128 3.88 3.48 -3.25
C THR A 128 4.90 3.00 -4.29
N ARG A 129 6.09 2.56 -3.88
CA ARG A 129 7.07 1.98 -4.81
C ARG A 129 6.63 0.62 -5.32
N LEU A 130 6.10 -0.25 -4.44
CA LEU A 130 5.56 -1.56 -4.81
C LEU A 130 4.42 -1.44 -5.81
N THR A 131 3.50 -0.49 -5.57
CA THR A 131 2.31 -0.24 -6.38
C THR A 131 2.60 0.53 -7.68
N ASP A 132 3.86 0.86 -7.95
CA ASP A 132 4.33 1.42 -9.23
C ASP A 132 5.19 0.42 -10.03
N MET A 133 5.40 -0.79 -9.51
CA MET A 133 6.25 -1.79 -10.17
C MET A 133 5.59 -2.43 -11.38
N ASN A 134 6.41 -2.75 -12.38
CA ASN A 134 5.99 -3.50 -13.56
C ASN A 134 5.94 -4.99 -13.26
N VAL A 135 4.90 -5.67 -13.74
CA VAL A 135 4.79 -7.11 -13.63
C VAL A 135 5.28 -7.75 -14.92
N GLN A 136 6.36 -8.52 -14.81
CA GLN A 136 6.92 -9.32 -15.90
C GLN A 136 6.43 -10.76 -15.75
N SER A 137 5.69 -11.23 -16.75
CA SER A 137 5.32 -12.63 -16.83
C SER A 137 5.37 -13.15 -18.27
N PRO A 138 5.73 -14.43 -18.49
CA PRO A 138 5.84 -15.00 -19.82
C PRO A 138 4.56 -14.82 -20.65
N GLY A 139 4.67 -14.11 -21.78
CA GLY A 139 3.56 -13.90 -22.72
C GLY A 139 2.45 -12.96 -22.24
N ALA A 140 2.69 -12.18 -21.18
CA ALA A 140 1.71 -11.20 -20.68
C ALA A 140 1.93 -9.79 -21.23
N ARG A 141 0.88 -8.97 -21.05
CA ARG A 141 0.88 -7.55 -21.37
C ARG A 141 1.79 -6.80 -20.39
N ARG A 142 2.14 -5.55 -20.71
CA ARG A 142 2.70 -4.62 -19.71
C ARG A 142 1.64 -4.35 -18.65
N ASP A 143 1.74 -5.07 -17.54
CA ASP A 143 0.92 -4.85 -16.36
C ASP A 143 1.75 -4.14 -15.29
N ARG A 144 1.07 -3.46 -14.38
CA ARG A 144 1.65 -2.94 -13.14
C ARG A 144 0.87 -3.44 -11.94
N VAL A 145 1.52 -3.39 -10.79
CA VAL A 145 0.81 -3.48 -9.52
C VAL A 145 -0.11 -2.28 -9.41
N LEU A 146 -1.32 -2.51 -8.92
CA LEU A 146 -2.34 -1.48 -8.66
C LEU A 146 -2.59 -1.35 -7.15
N ASP A 147 -2.45 -2.46 -6.42
CA ASP A 147 -2.66 -2.53 -4.99
C ASP A 147 -1.92 -3.76 -4.42
N ALA A 148 -1.70 -3.77 -3.11
CA ALA A 148 -1.11 -4.87 -2.37
C ALA A 148 -2.08 -5.34 -1.27
N ARG A 149 -2.28 -6.64 -1.20
CA ARG A 149 -3.17 -7.30 -0.24
C ARG A 149 -2.34 -7.89 0.89
N PHE A 150 -2.70 -7.53 2.11
CA PHE A 150 -2.07 -8.04 3.33
C PHE A 150 -3.03 -8.93 4.09
N SER A 151 -2.58 -10.09 4.52
CA SER A 151 -3.26 -10.93 5.51
C SER A 151 -2.87 -10.48 6.92
N ARG A 152 -3.82 -10.57 7.86
CA ARG A 152 -3.62 -10.12 9.24
C ARG A 152 -4.24 -11.11 10.21
N ALA A 153 -3.60 -11.30 11.36
CA ALA A 153 -4.13 -12.18 12.41
C ALA A 153 -5.43 -11.62 13.04
N ASN A 154 -5.52 -10.29 13.18
CA ASN A 154 -6.67 -9.59 13.77
C ASN A 154 -7.14 -8.47 12.82
N GLU A 155 -8.46 -8.34 12.61
CA GLU A 155 -9.06 -7.36 11.69
C GLU A 155 -8.79 -5.91 12.08
N ARG A 156 -8.53 -5.70 13.38
CA ARG A 156 -8.30 -4.38 13.95
C ARG A 156 -6.81 -4.05 14.12
N ASP A 157 -5.90 -4.95 13.78
CA ASP A 157 -4.46 -4.73 13.99
C ASP A 157 -3.72 -4.68 12.65
N LEU A 158 -2.55 -4.04 12.63
CA LEU A 158 -1.61 -4.02 11.51
C LEU A 158 -0.26 -4.66 11.86
N ALA A 159 0.04 -4.98 13.12
CA ALA A 159 1.34 -5.48 13.55
C ALA A 159 1.77 -6.77 12.81
N ASP A 160 0.80 -7.64 12.51
CA ASP A 160 1.02 -8.91 11.79
C ASP A 160 0.65 -8.83 10.30
N ALA A 161 0.50 -7.63 9.73
CA ALA A 161 0.14 -7.47 8.34
C ALA A 161 1.26 -7.95 7.41
N GLU A 162 1.03 -9.11 6.78
CA GLU A 162 1.97 -9.76 5.86
C GLU A 162 1.38 -9.79 4.44
N LEU A 163 2.19 -9.44 3.44
CA LEU A 163 1.78 -9.47 2.04
C LEU A 163 1.38 -10.89 1.64
N CYS A 164 0.14 -11.08 1.21
CA CYS A 164 -0.36 -12.36 0.73
C CYS A 164 -0.73 -12.32 -0.77
N GLY A 165 -0.80 -11.14 -1.37
CA GLY A 165 -0.95 -11.03 -2.83
C GLY A 165 -0.96 -9.61 -3.36
N LEU A 166 -1.02 -9.52 -4.68
CA LEU A 166 -0.94 -8.28 -5.44
C LEU A 166 -2.14 -8.17 -6.37
N ILE A 167 -2.69 -6.97 -6.48
CA ILE A 167 -3.69 -6.67 -7.48
C ILE A 167 -2.94 -6.05 -8.65
N VAL A 168 -3.00 -6.67 -9.81
CA VAL A 168 -2.26 -6.24 -11.00
C VAL A 168 -3.22 -5.88 -12.11
N GLY A 169 -2.82 -5.00 -13.02
CA GLY A 169 -3.61 -4.70 -14.21
C GLY A 169 -2.83 -3.93 -15.26
N PRO A 170 -3.46 -3.62 -16.41
CA PRO A 170 -2.76 -3.03 -17.55
C PRO A 170 -2.14 -1.68 -17.21
N ASP A 171 -0.91 -1.48 -17.66
CA ASP A 171 -0.22 -0.19 -17.64
C ASP A 171 -1.03 0.89 -18.37
N GLY A 172 -1.00 2.12 -17.86
CA GLY A 172 -1.64 3.31 -18.46
C GLY A 172 -3.13 3.47 -18.19
N ARG A 173 -3.74 2.62 -17.34
CA ARG A 173 -5.12 2.79 -16.88
C ARG A 173 -5.17 3.36 -15.46
N PRO A 174 -6.09 4.30 -15.16
CA PRO A 174 -6.21 4.89 -13.82
C PRO A 174 -6.84 3.88 -12.84
N GLY A 175 -6.08 2.85 -12.46
CA GLY A 175 -6.57 1.75 -11.60
C GLY A 175 -6.53 2.05 -10.10
N SER A 176 -5.90 3.14 -9.67
CA SER A 176 -5.64 3.46 -8.26
C SER A 176 -6.40 4.69 -7.73
N LEU A 177 -7.15 5.41 -8.57
CA LEU A 177 -7.33 6.85 -8.32
C LEU A 177 -8.51 7.31 -7.46
N LEU A 178 -9.42 6.46 -6.99
CA LEU A 178 -10.67 7.03 -6.44
C LEU A 178 -11.21 6.42 -5.15
N GLY A 179 -10.51 5.48 -4.50
CA GLY A 179 -10.97 4.92 -3.21
C GLY A 179 -12.41 4.38 -3.23
N TYR A 180 -12.97 4.17 -4.43
CA TYR A 180 -14.30 3.60 -4.56
C TYR A 180 -14.20 2.13 -4.26
N ASP A 181 -15.02 1.75 -3.30
CA ASP A 181 -15.20 0.39 -2.88
C ASP A 181 -15.53 -0.52 -4.08
N ARG A 182 -14.98 -1.73 -4.06
CA ARG A 182 -15.34 -2.81 -4.99
C ARG A 182 -16.65 -3.45 -4.61
N THR A 183 -17.19 -3.14 -3.43
CA THR A 183 -18.52 -3.55 -2.98
C THR A 183 -19.59 -2.86 -3.82
N ALA A 184 -20.56 -3.63 -4.30
CA ALA A 184 -21.61 -3.16 -5.22
C ALA A 184 -22.65 -2.24 -4.56
N GLU A 185 -22.43 -1.80 -3.33
CA GLU A 185 -23.44 -1.14 -2.51
C GLU A 185 -23.21 0.37 -2.51
N HIS A 186 -24.14 1.08 -3.16
CA HIS A 186 -24.36 2.54 -3.09
C HIS A 186 -23.58 3.47 -4.04
N GLY A 187 -23.32 3.06 -5.28
CA GLY A 187 -22.90 3.97 -6.36
C GLY A 187 -23.98 4.17 -7.43
N PRO A 188 -24.18 5.37 -8.00
CA PRO A 188 -25.01 5.54 -9.20
C PRO A 188 -24.56 4.56 -10.30
N ALA A 189 -25.49 3.86 -10.94
CA ALA A 189 -25.23 2.86 -11.99
C ALA A 189 -24.14 3.23 -13.04
N PRO A 190 -24.01 4.49 -13.53
CA PRO A 190 -22.91 4.87 -14.42
C PRO A 190 -21.53 4.77 -13.78
N VAL A 191 -21.38 5.11 -12.49
CA VAL A 191 -20.11 5.00 -11.75
C VAL A 191 -19.73 3.53 -11.61
N ALA A 192 -20.66 2.67 -11.20
CA ALA A 192 -20.41 1.23 -11.10
C ALA A 192 -20.01 0.61 -12.45
N ARG A 193 -20.64 1.03 -13.56
CA ARG A 193 -20.27 0.56 -14.90
C ARG A 193 -18.88 1.04 -15.32
N PHE A 194 -18.53 2.29 -15.02
CA PHE A 194 -17.20 2.83 -15.28
C PHE A 194 -16.12 2.13 -14.44
N VAL A 195 -16.35 1.95 -13.14
CA VAL A 195 -15.47 1.21 -12.21
C VAL A 195 -15.27 -0.22 -12.72
N ARG A 196 -16.34 -0.97 -13.02
CA ARG A 196 -16.23 -2.31 -13.62
C ARG A 196 -15.44 -2.28 -14.92
N TRP A 197 -15.67 -1.30 -15.79
CA TRP A 197 -14.91 -1.16 -17.03
C TRP A 197 -13.43 -0.91 -16.77
N VAL A 198 -13.06 -0.04 -15.83
CA VAL A 198 -11.65 0.22 -15.47
C VAL A 198 -11.01 -1.05 -14.88
N HIS A 199 -11.68 -1.72 -13.94
CA HIS A 199 -11.16 -2.89 -13.23
C HIS A 199 -11.33 -4.22 -13.97
N ARG A 200 -12.03 -4.28 -15.12
CA ARG A 200 -12.29 -5.54 -15.86
C ARG A 200 -11.06 -6.34 -16.26
N HIS A 201 -9.89 -5.71 -16.25
CA HIS A 201 -8.62 -6.34 -16.59
C HIS A 201 -7.68 -6.48 -15.40
N ALA A 202 -8.11 -6.05 -14.22
CA ALA A 202 -7.35 -6.26 -13.02
C ALA A 202 -7.47 -7.72 -12.59
N ARG A 203 -6.38 -8.28 -12.05
CA ARG A 203 -6.23 -9.69 -11.68
C ARG A 203 -5.54 -9.77 -10.33
N TYR A 204 -5.81 -10.84 -9.60
CA TYR A 204 -5.12 -11.14 -8.35
C TYR A 204 -3.92 -12.05 -8.65
N LEU A 205 -2.75 -11.70 -8.13
CA LEU A 205 -1.53 -12.48 -8.16
C LEU A 205 -1.20 -12.87 -6.71
N PRO A 206 -1.39 -14.14 -6.31
CA PRO A 206 -0.96 -14.62 -5.00
C PRO A 206 0.54 -14.37 -4.79
N TYR A 207 0.94 -14.00 -3.57
CA TYR A 207 2.36 -13.84 -3.22
C TYR A 207 2.86 -15.15 -2.61
N ASP A 208 3.59 -15.93 -3.41
CA ASP A 208 4.21 -17.20 -3.02
C ASP A 208 5.64 -17.32 -3.58
N GLU A 209 6.29 -18.48 -3.44
CA GLU A 209 7.69 -18.72 -3.85
C GLU A 209 7.97 -18.46 -5.34
N SER A 210 6.93 -18.40 -6.17
CA SER A 210 7.06 -18.20 -7.61
C SER A 210 7.03 -16.73 -8.03
N VAL A 211 6.80 -15.82 -7.08
CA VAL A 211 6.78 -14.37 -7.27
C VAL A 211 8.02 -13.76 -6.64
N GLU A 212 8.85 -13.14 -7.47
CA GLU A 212 10.05 -12.45 -7.04
C GLU A 212 9.88 -10.94 -7.21
N ILE A 213 10.22 -10.17 -6.18
CA ILE A 213 10.15 -8.71 -6.19
C ILE A 213 11.57 -8.15 -6.27
N ASP A 214 11.93 -7.65 -7.44
CA ASP A 214 13.16 -6.88 -7.65
C ASP A 214 12.86 -5.39 -7.41
N TRP A 215 13.21 -4.94 -6.20
CA TRP A 215 12.99 -3.56 -5.78
C TRP A 215 13.85 -2.56 -6.54
N ASP A 216 15.04 -2.96 -6.97
CA ASP A 216 16.01 -2.09 -7.64
C ASP A 216 15.64 -1.92 -9.11
N ALA A 217 15.32 -3.02 -9.80
CA ALA A 217 14.78 -2.99 -11.16
C ALA A 217 13.33 -2.48 -11.23
N LYS A 218 12.62 -2.41 -10.09
CA LYS A 218 11.19 -2.07 -9.98
C LYS A 218 10.31 -3.03 -10.79
N VAL A 219 10.60 -4.32 -10.66
CA VAL A 219 9.97 -5.39 -11.42
C VAL A 219 9.48 -6.47 -10.46
N ILE A 220 8.30 -6.99 -10.75
CA ILE A 220 7.79 -8.22 -10.16
C ILE A 220 7.83 -9.30 -11.23
N ALA A 221 8.68 -10.30 -11.03
CA ALA A 221 8.80 -11.44 -11.91
C ALA A 221 7.92 -12.58 -11.39
N THR A 222 7.15 -13.20 -12.29
CA THR A 222 6.45 -14.46 -12.00
C THR A 222 6.72 -15.46 -13.11
N THR A 223 6.96 -16.71 -12.70
CA THR A 223 7.36 -17.80 -13.60
C THR A 223 6.17 -18.44 -14.33
N ALA A 224 4.92 -18.20 -13.92
CA ALA A 224 3.77 -18.85 -14.54
C ALA A 224 2.54 -17.92 -14.70
N ARG A 225 2.06 -17.81 -15.94
CA ARG A 225 0.85 -17.05 -16.30
C ARG A 225 -0.43 -17.63 -15.66
N SER A 226 -0.44 -18.90 -15.26
CA SER A 226 -1.57 -19.59 -14.64
C SER A 226 -1.87 -19.15 -13.19
N GLN A 227 -1.04 -18.28 -12.60
CA GLN A 227 -1.18 -17.83 -11.22
C GLN A 227 -2.13 -16.63 -11.07
N PHE A 228 -2.40 -15.93 -12.17
CA PHE A 228 -3.36 -14.83 -12.12
C PHE A 228 -4.77 -15.38 -11.94
N ARG A 229 -5.38 -15.09 -10.79
CA ARG A 229 -6.79 -15.36 -10.54
C ARG A 229 -7.61 -14.16 -11.01
N PRO A 230 -8.85 -14.37 -11.51
CA PRO A 230 -9.81 -13.28 -11.59
C PRO A 230 -9.89 -12.57 -10.24
N LEU A 231 -10.08 -11.25 -10.24
CA LEU A 231 -10.56 -10.56 -9.04
C LEU A 231 -12.01 -10.97 -8.83
N THR A 232 -12.24 -12.18 -8.32
CA THR A 232 -13.55 -12.57 -7.85
C THR A 232 -13.85 -11.69 -6.64
N GLN A 233 -15.03 -11.06 -6.64
CA GLN A 233 -15.60 -10.49 -5.44
C GLN A 233 -15.91 -11.67 -4.52
N GLU A 234 -15.05 -11.96 -3.55
CA GLU A 234 -15.48 -12.79 -2.43
C GLU A 234 -16.28 -11.91 -1.47
N PRO A 235 -17.36 -12.48 -0.91
CA PRO A 235 -18.51 -11.77 -0.33
C PRO A 235 -18.21 -11.03 0.97
#